data_AF-A0A177FA02-F1
#
_entry.id   AF-A0A177FA02-F1
#
_cell.length_a   1.000
_cell.length_b   1.000
_cell.length_c   1.000
_cell.angle_alpha   90.00
_cell.angle_beta   90.00
_cell.angle_gamma   90.00
#
_symmetry.space_group_name_H-M   'P 1'
#
loop_
_entity.id
_entity.type
_entity.pdbx_description
1 polymer ?
#
loop_
_entity_poly.entity_id
_entity_poly.type
_entity_poly.pdbx_seq_one_letter_code
_entity_poly.pdbx_strand_id
1 'polypeptide(L)'
;MELILLPVLLFLLALANATAIPSSLLGVETIVDLAKRNETSGSAALADPLTFNISPNAVGPPCGMTWEVNINVKSRGSIGDTSTSCNALYNYVTLPSSSVSQTISKDVNFVYLCPDTPTPIVPEGYGYRDIKFIVKGGSDFPSTQNTFLAQLQVLNINNSPETDMNMPVKIGYTVTNNADPLKQLNLQYIYCG
;
A
#
# COMPACT_ATOMS: atom_id res chain seq x y z
N MET A 1 -58.36 -13.77 25.94
CA MET A 1 -57.96 -13.65 24.53
C MET A 1 -57.98 -12.17 24.19
N GLU A 2 -56.79 -11.54 24.22
CA GLU A 2 -56.05 -11.07 23.03
C GLU A 2 -56.50 -9.63 22.73
N LEU A 3 -55.86 -8.52 23.16
CA LEU A 3 -54.48 -8.11 23.40
C LEU A 3 -53.54 -8.18 22.18
N ILE A 4 -52.89 -7.04 21.95
CA ILE A 4 -51.67 -6.81 21.15
C ILE A 4 -51.93 -6.45 19.67
N LEU A 5 -52.32 -5.20 19.39
CA LEU A 5 -52.15 -4.64 18.03
C LEU A 5 -51.75 -3.16 17.96
N LEU A 6 -51.58 -2.46 19.09
CA LEU A 6 -51.20 -1.05 19.08
C LEU A 6 -49.72 -0.68 19.33
N PRO A 7 -48.81 -1.52 19.88
CA PRO A 7 -47.45 -1.04 20.14
C PRO A 7 -46.51 -1.18 18.94
N VAL A 8 -46.90 -1.90 17.87
CA VAL A 8 -46.03 -2.17 16.72
C VAL A 8 -46.00 -1.01 15.72
N LEU A 9 -47.06 -0.21 15.63
CA LEU A 9 -47.14 0.89 14.65
C LEU A 9 -46.23 2.08 15.00
N LEU A 10 -45.91 2.28 16.28
CA LEU A 10 -45.08 3.40 16.76
C LEU A 10 -43.57 3.19 16.54
N PHE A 11 -43.12 1.95 16.29
CA PHE A 11 -41.70 1.68 16.06
C PHE A 11 -41.26 1.94 14.61
N LEU A 12 -42.19 1.97 13.65
CA LEU A 12 -41.88 2.13 12.22
C LEU A 12 -41.76 3.59 11.76
N LEU A 13 -42.21 4.58 12.56
CA LEU A 13 -42.10 6.00 12.19
C LEU A 13 -40.74 6.66 12.53
N ALA A 14 -39.80 5.92 13.14
CA ALA A 14 -38.52 6.49 13.58
C ALA A 14 -37.39 6.45 12.54
N LEU A 15 -37.61 5.96 11.31
CA LEU A 15 -36.56 5.88 10.27
C LEU A 15 -36.71 6.88 9.09
N ALA A 16 -37.63 7.84 9.17
CA ALA A 16 -37.81 8.85 8.13
C ALA A 16 -37.32 10.23 8.59
N ASN A 17 -36.01 10.38 8.84
CA ASN A 17 -35.35 11.68 8.89
C ASN A 17 -34.00 11.58 8.17
N ALA A 18 -34.06 11.33 6.86
CA ALA A 18 -32.96 11.70 5.97
C ALA A 18 -32.99 13.22 5.81
N THR A 19 -32.16 13.92 6.56
CA THR A 19 -31.87 15.33 6.30
C THR A 19 -31.12 15.43 4.98
N ALA A 20 -31.86 15.74 3.91
CA ALA A 20 -31.30 16.18 2.65
C ALA A 20 -30.47 17.45 2.90
N ILE A 21 -29.15 17.34 2.74
CA ILE A 21 -28.26 18.50 2.71
C ILE A 21 -28.50 19.21 1.37
N PRO A 22 -28.90 20.49 1.36
CA PRO A 22 -29.19 21.19 0.12
C PRO A 22 -27.90 21.43 -0.67
N SER A 23 -27.96 21.05 -1.94
CA SER A 23 -26.98 21.42 -2.97
C SER A 23 -27.01 22.93 -3.19
N SER A 24 -26.03 23.64 -2.65
CA SER A 24 -25.71 25.00 -3.09
C SER A 24 -24.25 25.31 -2.80
N LEU A 25 -23.40 25.26 -3.82
CA LEU A 25 -22.73 26.45 -4.35
C LEU A 25 -21.76 26.07 -5.47
N LEU A 26 -21.99 26.74 -6.59
CA LEU A 26 -21.11 26.91 -7.74
C LEU A 26 -19.63 27.06 -7.34
N GLY A 27 -18.80 26.24 -7.97
CA GLY A 27 -17.36 26.40 -8.06
C GLY A 27 -16.87 25.69 -9.31
N VAL A 28 -17.13 26.30 -10.47
CA VAL A 28 -16.33 26.03 -11.66
C VAL A 28 -14.93 26.53 -11.34
N GLU A 29 -14.08 25.65 -10.84
CA GLU A 29 -12.63 25.83 -10.86
C GLU A 29 -12.05 24.77 -11.79
N THR A 30 -11.92 25.19 -13.04
CA THR A 30 -10.69 25.07 -13.81
C THR A 30 -9.75 23.94 -13.40
N ILE A 31 -9.70 22.91 -14.23
CA ILE A 31 -8.47 22.30 -14.76
C ILE A 31 -7.23 22.62 -13.90
N VAL A 32 -7.05 21.92 -12.79
CA VAL A 32 -5.68 21.66 -12.31
C VAL A 32 -5.26 20.41 -13.04
N ASP A 33 -4.83 20.67 -14.28
CA ASP A 33 -3.81 19.90 -14.97
C ASP A 33 -2.90 19.30 -13.89
N LEU A 34 -2.91 17.97 -13.76
CA LEU A 34 -1.91 17.25 -12.97
C LEU A 34 -0.60 17.59 -13.65
N ALA A 35 -0.03 18.72 -13.25
CA ALA A 35 1.21 19.23 -13.76
C ALA A 35 2.18 18.09 -13.53
N LYS A 36 2.49 17.43 -14.66
CA LYS A 36 3.59 16.53 -14.82
C LYS A 36 4.76 17.29 -14.23
N ARG A 37 5.09 17.00 -12.97
CA ARG A 37 6.36 17.42 -12.41
C ARG A 37 7.35 16.67 -13.27
N ASN A 38 7.82 17.37 -14.29
CA ASN A 38 9.03 17.08 -14.99
C ASN A 38 10.13 17.36 -13.96
N GLU A 39 10.17 16.54 -12.90
CA GLU A 39 11.45 16.26 -12.28
C GLU A 39 12.29 15.79 -13.45
N THR A 40 13.33 16.57 -13.73
CA THR A 40 14.31 16.19 -14.71
C THR A 40 14.96 14.96 -14.10
N SER A 41 14.34 13.79 -14.31
CA SER A 41 14.94 12.51 -14.05
C SER A 41 16.17 12.53 -14.91
N GLY A 42 17.31 12.79 -14.28
CA GLY A 42 18.60 12.65 -14.90
C GLY A 42 18.54 11.33 -15.65
N SER A 43 18.61 11.43 -16.98
CA SER A 43 18.85 10.31 -17.86
C SER A 43 20.21 9.76 -17.47
N ALA A 44 20.21 8.86 -16.51
CA ALA A 44 21.30 7.96 -16.27
C ALA A 44 20.62 6.65 -15.90
N ALA A 45 20.82 5.64 -16.75
CA ALA A 45 20.77 4.27 -16.30
C ALA A 45 21.78 4.17 -15.14
N LEU A 46 21.33 4.45 -13.91
CA LEU A 46 22.18 4.42 -12.72
C LEU A 46 22.25 2.98 -12.25
N ALA A 47 23.50 2.51 -12.14
CA ALA A 47 23.83 1.17 -11.69
C ALA A 47 23.30 0.98 -10.26
N ASP A 48 22.45 -0.04 -10.10
CA ASP A 48 21.86 -0.51 -8.84
C ASP A 48 21.01 0.49 -8.05
N PRO A 49 19.69 0.54 -8.27
CA PRO A 49 18.77 1.23 -7.35
C PRO A 49 18.73 0.53 -5.98
N LEU A 50 18.38 1.28 -4.92
CA LEU A 50 18.08 0.69 -3.61
C LEU A 50 16.96 -0.34 -3.77
N THR A 51 17.27 -1.59 -3.43
CA THR A 51 16.38 -2.73 -3.65
C THR A 51 16.18 -3.50 -2.36
N PHE A 52 14.93 -3.79 -2.04
CA PHE A 52 14.54 -4.66 -0.94
C PHE A 52 13.97 -5.98 -1.47
N ASN A 53 14.30 -7.10 -0.82
CA ASN A 53 13.68 -8.39 -1.06
C ASN A 53 12.35 -8.51 -0.30
N ILE A 54 11.41 -9.25 -0.89
CA ILE A 54 10.18 -9.72 -0.25
C ILE A 54 10.37 -11.23 0.00
N SER A 55 10.48 -11.66 1.26
CA SER A 55 10.81 -13.05 1.62
C SER A 55 9.88 -13.64 2.69
N PRO A 56 9.10 -14.69 2.43
CA PRO A 56 8.94 -15.32 1.12
C PRO A 56 8.29 -14.34 0.13
N ASN A 57 8.46 -14.60 -1.16
CA ASN A 57 7.77 -13.79 -2.16
C ASN A 57 6.25 -13.83 -1.92
N ALA A 58 5.57 -12.71 -2.16
CA ALA A 58 4.12 -12.64 -2.06
C ALA A 58 3.48 -13.24 -3.31
N VAL A 59 2.86 -14.41 -3.18
CA VAL A 59 2.24 -15.17 -4.28
C VAL A 59 0.72 -15.15 -4.15
N GLY A 60 0.04 -14.84 -5.26
CA GLY A 60 -1.42 -14.88 -5.33
C GLY A 60 -2.01 -13.81 -6.24
N PRO A 61 -3.35 -13.70 -6.31
CA PRO A 61 -4.00 -12.54 -6.91
C PRO A 61 -3.64 -11.30 -6.08
N PRO A 62 -3.24 -10.17 -6.69
CA PRO A 62 -2.66 -9.07 -5.93
C PRO A 62 -3.71 -8.27 -5.13
N CYS A 63 -4.86 -7.97 -5.72
CA CYS A 63 -5.79 -6.99 -5.14
C CYS A 63 -6.41 -7.45 -3.81
N GLY A 64 -6.27 -6.62 -2.77
CA GLY A 64 -6.89 -6.83 -1.46
C GLY A 64 -6.21 -7.88 -0.59
N MET A 65 -5.07 -8.40 -1.03
CA MET A 65 -4.37 -9.46 -0.34
C MET A 65 -3.31 -8.92 0.63
N THR A 66 -3.09 -9.69 1.69
CA THR A 66 -2.07 -9.46 2.70
C THR A 66 -1.19 -10.70 2.82
N TRP A 67 0.12 -10.50 2.84
CA TRP A 67 1.11 -11.54 3.08
C TRP A 67 1.97 -11.18 4.27
N GLU A 68 2.35 -12.19 5.04
CA GLU A 68 3.38 -12.04 6.07
C GLU A 68 4.73 -12.32 5.45
N VAL A 69 5.59 -11.30 5.41
CA VAL A 69 6.88 -11.36 4.74
C VAL A 69 7.95 -10.66 5.57
N ASN A 70 9.19 -11.05 5.34
CA ASN A 70 10.38 -10.35 5.77
C ASN A 70 10.89 -9.47 4.62
N ILE A 71 11.02 -8.17 4.90
CA ILE A 71 11.65 -7.19 4.02
C ILE A 71 13.10 -7.02 4.45
N ASN A 72 14.04 -7.31 3.56
CA ASN A 72 15.48 -7.13 3.82
C ASN A 72 16.17 -6.41 2.67
N VAL A 73 17.28 -5.74 2.96
CA VAL A 73 18.03 -5.01 1.94
C VAL A 73 18.73 -6.01 1.02
N LYS A 74 18.37 -5.99 -0.27
CA LYS A 74 19.03 -6.76 -1.32
C LYS A 74 20.26 -6.04 -1.85
N SER A 75 20.11 -4.75 -2.13
CA SER A 75 21.18 -3.88 -2.62
C SER A 75 20.93 -2.47 -2.11
N ARG A 76 21.97 -1.82 -1.59
CA ARG A 76 21.88 -0.43 -1.12
C ARG A 76 21.79 0.57 -2.28
N GLY A 77 22.34 0.20 -3.43
CA GLY A 77 22.63 1.13 -4.50
C GLY A 77 23.64 2.21 -4.09
N SER A 78 23.82 3.20 -4.97
CA SER A 78 24.60 4.40 -4.69
C SER A 78 23.80 5.39 -3.85
N ILE A 79 24.37 5.84 -2.72
CA ILE A 79 23.68 6.76 -1.78
C ILE A 79 23.25 8.07 -2.46
N GLY A 80 24.05 8.58 -3.41
CA GLY A 80 23.74 9.79 -4.17
C GLY A 80 22.58 9.66 -5.16
N ASP A 81 22.17 8.44 -5.46
CA ASP A 81 21.14 8.11 -6.47
C ASP A 81 19.82 7.69 -5.83
N THR A 82 19.69 7.84 -4.50
CA THR A 82 18.51 7.46 -3.73
C THR A 82 17.85 8.69 -3.11
N SER A 83 16.55 8.87 -3.31
CA SER A 83 15.75 9.95 -2.73
C SER A 83 15.75 9.93 -1.19
N THR A 84 15.45 11.07 -0.57
CA THR A 84 15.38 11.19 0.90
C THR A 84 14.42 10.19 1.54
N SER A 85 13.25 9.96 0.93
CA SER A 85 12.26 9.00 1.42
C SER A 85 12.76 7.56 1.33
N CYS A 86 13.43 7.21 0.24
CA CYS A 86 14.05 5.89 0.08
C CYS A 86 15.21 5.66 1.04
N ASN A 87 16.00 6.71 1.35
CA ASN A 87 17.02 6.66 2.39
C ASN A 87 16.40 6.48 3.79
N ALA A 88 15.26 7.13 4.06
CA ALA A 88 14.52 6.95 5.30
C ALA A 88 13.97 5.51 5.42
N LEU A 89 13.45 4.94 4.33
CA LEU A 89 13.01 3.54 4.28
C LEU A 89 14.16 2.57 4.53
N TYR A 90 15.32 2.78 3.88
CA TYR A 90 16.53 2.00 4.15
C TYR A 90 16.87 2.03 5.63
N ASN A 91 17.00 3.22 6.20
CA ASN A 91 17.31 3.38 7.62
C ASN A 91 16.27 2.65 8.47
N TYR A 92 14.98 2.83 8.21
CA TYR A 92 13.90 2.16 8.93
C TYR A 92 14.02 0.63 8.88
N VAL A 93 14.25 0.04 7.70
CA VAL A 93 14.42 -1.42 7.56
C VAL A 93 15.68 -1.92 8.26
N THR A 94 16.75 -1.11 8.25
CA THR A 94 18.05 -1.46 8.86
C THR A 94 18.12 -1.21 10.37
N LEU A 95 17.22 -0.40 10.92
CA LEU A 95 17.21 -0.08 12.34
C LEU A 95 16.95 -1.35 13.15
N PRO A 96 17.81 -1.69 14.12
CA PRO A 96 17.60 -2.88 14.95
C PRO A 96 16.23 -2.84 15.61
N SER A 97 15.49 -3.95 15.56
CA SER A 97 14.27 -4.14 16.36
C SER A 97 14.59 -4.45 17.84
N SER A 98 15.84 -4.80 18.15
CA SER A 98 16.35 -5.02 19.51
C SER A 98 17.87 -4.78 19.56
N SER A 99 18.44 -4.73 20.76
CA SER A 99 19.87 -4.49 21.04
C SER A 99 20.84 -5.61 20.55
N VAL A 100 20.35 -6.58 19.80
CA VAL A 100 21.15 -7.66 19.22
C VAL A 100 21.50 -7.29 17.77
N SER A 101 22.74 -7.53 17.36
CA SER A 101 23.19 -7.34 15.97
C SER A 101 22.38 -8.27 15.05
N GLN A 102 21.31 -7.74 14.47
CA GLN A 102 20.37 -8.50 13.64
C GLN A 102 20.62 -8.23 12.17
N THR A 103 20.32 -9.24 11.36
CA THR A 103 20.10 -9.13 9.92
C THR A 103 19.21 -7.92 9.62
N ILE A 104 19.69 -7.07 8.72
CA ILE A 104 19.07 -5.86 8.18
C ILE A 104 17.71 -6.19 7.55
N SER A 105 16.67 -6.31 8.38
CA SER A 105 15.37 -6.82 7.96
C SER A 105 14.23 -6.44 8.90
N LYS A 106 13.01 -6.47 8.36
CA LYS A 106 11.75 -6.24 9.10
C LYS A 106 10.72 -7.27 8.70
N ASP A 107 10.08 -7.90 9.69
CA ASP A 107 8.88 -8.67 9.43
C ASP A 107 7.67 -7.74 9.37
N VAL A 108 6.90 -7.83 8.29
CA VAL A 108 5.80 -6.91 7.99
C VAL A 108 4.61 -7.66 7.44
N ASN A 109 3.42 -7.07 7.56
CA ASN A 109 2.34 -7.40 6.64
C ASN A 109 2.56 -6.59 5.35
N PHE A 110 2.86 -7.28 4.25
CA PHE A 110 2.87 -6.70 2.92
C PHE A 110 1.45 -6.76 2.37
N VAL A 111 0.86 -5.61 2.09
CA VAL A 111 -0.53 -5.48 1.66
C VAL A 111 -0.54 -4.91 0.25
N TYR A 112 -1.34 -5.46 -0.64
CA TYR A 112 -1.52 -4.88 -1.96
C TYR A 112 -2.96 -4.42 -2.18
N LEU A 113 -3.12 -3.14 -2.48
CA LEU A 113 -4.42 -2.50 -2.71
C LEU A 113 -4.48 -1.99 -4.14
N CYS A 114 -5.46 -2.51 -4.88
CA CYS A 114 -5.82 -2.00 -6.20
C CYS A 114 -6.76 -0.80 -6.06
N PRO A 115 -7.03 -0.05 -7.15
CA PRO A 115 -8.08 0.97 -7.12
C PRO A 115 -9.40 0.35 -6.65
N ASP A 116 -10.19 1.15 -5.93
CA ASP A 116 -11.51 0.75 -5.40
C ASP A 116 -11.50 -0.41 -4.38
N THR A 117 -10.32 -0.88 -3.95
CA THR A 117 -10.22 -1.87 -2.87
C THR A 117 -10.52 -1.18 -1.52
N PRO A 118 -11.52 -1.65 -0.74
CA PRO A 118 -11.82 -1.06 0.56
C PRO A 118 -10.60 -1.12 1.50
N THR A 119 -10.28 0.02 2.11
CA THR A 119 -9.25 0.11 3.14
C THR A 119 -9.85 -0.19 4.51
N PRO A 120 -9.27 -1.10 5.30
CA PRO A 120 -9.56 -1.23 6.73
C PRO A 120 -9.56 0.12 7.46
N ILE A 121 -10.50 0.27 8.40
CA ILE A 121 -10.66 1.47 9.22
C ILE A 121 -9.60 1.54 10.32
N VAL A 122 -9.04 0.39 10.71
CA VAL A 122 -7.99 0.26 11.72
C VAL A 122 -6.78 -0.51 11.16
N PRO A 123 -5.53 -0.19 11.58
CA PRO A 123 -4.33 -0.82 11.05
C PRO A 123 -4.27 -2.35 11.20
N GLU A 124 -4.89 -2.91 12.23
CA GLU A 124 -4.97 -4.36 12.48
C GLU A 124 -5.79 -5.10 11.42
N GLY A 125 -6.67 -4.40 10.70
CA GLY A 125 -7.40 -4.98 9.58
C GLY A 125 -6.50 -5.31 8.37
N TYR A 126 -5.27 -4.81 8.36
CA TYR A 126 -4.22 -5.18 7.39
C TYR A 126 -3.37 -6.38 7.84
N GLY A 127 -3.72 -7.03 8.95
CA GLY A 127 -3.00 -8.16 9.52
C GLY A 127 -2.39 -7.87 10.89
N TYR A 128 -1.86 -8.93 11.50
CA TYR A 128 -1.49 -8.96 12.92
C TYR A 128 -0.07 -8.47 13.23
N ARG A 129 0.79 -8.21 12.24
CA ARG A 129 2.15 -7.70 12.47
C ARG A 129 2.14 -6.21 12.68
N ASP A 130 2.97 -5.70 13.56
CA ASP A 130 2.97 -4.28 13.91
C ASP A 130 3.27 -3.35 12.73
N ILE A 131 4.10 -3.81 11.80
CA ILE A 131 4.56 -3.05 10.65
C ILE A 131 3.75 -3.44 9.42
N LYS A 132 3.18 -2.45 8.73
CA LYS A 132 2.43 -2.61 7.48
C LYS A 132 3.19 -1.95 6.34
N PHE A 133 3.45 -2.72 5.28
CA PHE A 133 3.91 -2.20 3.99
C PHE A 133 2.74 -2.26 3.02
N ILE A 134 2.02 -1.14 2.91
CA ILE A 134 0.81 -1.02 2.11
C ILE A 134 1.18 -0.48 0.74
N VAL A 135 1.12 -1.34 -0.26
CA VAL A 135 1.41 -1.02 -1.66
C VAL A 135 0.11 -0.74 -2.40
N LYS A 136 -0.05 0.48 -2.90
CA LYS A 136 -1.19 0.93 -3.70
C LYS A 136 -0.76 1.02 -5.16
N GLY A 137 -1.38 0.25 -6.04
CA GLY A 137 -1.01 0.18 -7.46
C GLY A 137 -2.19 -0.15 -8.36
N GLY A 138 -1.93 -0.31 -9.66
CA GLY A 138 -2.95 -0.71 -10.62
C GLY A 138 -3.40 -2.16 -10.45
N SER A 139 -4.47 -2.54 -11.14
CA SER A 139 -4.96 -3.94 -11.18
C SER A 139 -4.55 -4.69 -12.44
N ASP A 140 -3.91 -4.02 -13.41
CA ASP A 140 -3.41 -4.66 -14.62
C ASP A 140 -1.90 -4.90 -14.58
N PHE A 141 -1.54 -6.15 -14.86
CA PHE A 141 -0.17 -6.66 -14.83
C PHE A 141 0.11 -7.36 -16.17
N PRO A 142 0.71 -6.66 -17.13
CA PRO A 142 1.07 -7.24 -18.42
C PRO A 142 2.22 -8.24 -18.27
N SER A 143 2.08 -9.44 -18.83
CA SER A 143 3.12 -10.49 -18.76
C SER A 143 4.44 -10.11 -19.47
N THR A 144 4.43 -9.07 -20.29
CA THR A 144 5.62 -8.51 -20.97
C THR A 144 6.45 -7.59 -20.08
N GLN A 145 5.98 -7.30 -18.86
CA GLN A 145 6.66 -6.45 -17.90
C GLN A 145 7.08 -7.28 -16.68
N ASN A 146 8.15 -6.85 -16.02
CA ASN A 146 8.66 -7.45 -14.79
C ASN A 146 8.62 -6.47 -13.60
N THR A 147 8.17 -5.24 -13.84
CA THR A 147 8.01 -4.21 -12.82
C THR A 147 6.76 -3.37 -13.08
N PHE A 148 6.18 -2.79 -12.04
CA PHE A 148 5.14 -1.78 -12.14
C PHE A 148 5.35 -0.67 -11.10
N LEU A 149 4.84 0.53 -11.38
CA LEU A 149 4.86 1.65 -10.45
C LEU A 149 3.76 1.50 -9.40
N ALA A 150 4.11 1.81 -8.14
CA ALA A 150 3.17 1.81 -7.03
C ALA A 150 3.50 2.90 -6.03
N GLN A 151 2.55 3.18 -5.14
CA GLN A 151 2.78 3.94 -3.93
C GLN A 151 3.01 3.00 -2.76
N LEU A 152 4.09 3.18 -2.00
CA LEU A 152 4.35 2.45 -0.77
C LEU A 152 4.06 3.35 0.42
N GLN A 153 3.12 2.90 1.26
CA GLN A 153 2.88 3.45 2.59
C GLN A 153 3.42 2.47 3.65
N VAL A 154 4.28 2.95 4.55
CA VAL A 154 4.76 2.19 5.69
C VAL A 154 4.05 2.70 6.94
N LEU A 155 3.45 1.80 7.71
CA LEU A 155 2.85 2.11 9.02
C LEU A 155 3.50 1.23 10.08
N ASN A 156 3.72 1.79 11.27
CA ASN A 156 4.16 1.05 12.45
C ASN A 156 3.27 1.40 13.63
N ILE A 157 2.39 0.49 14.02
CA ILE A 157 1.34 0.72 15.03
C ILE A 157 1.90 0.97 16.44
N ASN A 158 3.16 0.57 16.69
CA ASN A 158 3.81 0.70 17.99
C ASN A 158 4.75 1.91 18.09
N ASN A 159 5.02 2.62 16.99
CA ASN A 159 5.76 3.88 17.04
C ASN A 159 4.79 5.04 17.30
N SER A 160 5.14 5.92 18.24
CA SER A 160 4.41 7.18 18.48
C SER A 160 5.35 8.37 18.28
N PRO A 161 5.08 9.27 17.31
CA PRO A 161 4.06 9.15 16.27
C PRO A 161 4.33 7.96 15.34
N GLU A 162 3.29 7.45 14.70
CA GLU A 162 3.43 6.38 13.70
C GLU A 162 4.46 6.82 12.66
N THR A 163 5.40 5.94 12.35
CA THR A 163 6.32 6.18 11.23
C THR A 163 5.54 6.00 9.95
N ASP A 164 4.79 7.02 9.53
CA ASP A 164 4.07 7.04 8.25
C ASP A 164 5.03 7.56 7.17
N MET A 165 5.54 6.63 6.36
CA MET A 165 6.32 6.98 5.18
C MET A 165 5.48 6.68 3.95
N ASN A 166 5.38 7.64 3.03
CA ASN A 166 4.63 7.48 1.80
C ASN A 166 5.51 7.86 0.60
N MET A 167 5.84 6.90 -0.27
CA MET A 167 6.82 7.12 -1.35
C MET A 167 6.58 6.27 -2.60
N PRO A 168 6.78 6.85 -3.80
CA PRO A 168 6.66 6.09 -5.03
C PRO A 168 7.76 5.02 -5.10
N VAL A 169 7.40 3.82 -5.52
CA VAL A 169 8.31 2.68 -5.70
C VAL A 169 8.00 1.96 -7.02
N LYS A 170 8.93 1.10 -7.45
CA LYS A 170 8.61 0.06 -8.44
C LYS A 170 8.61 -1.29 -7.74
N ILE A 171 7.60 -2.12 -8.03
CA ILE A 171 7.53 -3.48 -7.51
C ILE A 171 7.96 -4.44 -8.61
N GLY A 172 8.95 -5.28 -8.32
CA GLY A 172 9.36 -6.38 -9.19
C GLY A 172 8.45 -7.59 -9.02
N TYR A 173 7.99 -8.16 -10.14
CA TYR A 173 7.09 -9.30 -10.15
C TYR A 173 7.34 -10.24 -11.32
N THR A 174 6.84 -11.46 -11.19
CA THR A 174 6.60 -12.36 -12.33
C THR A 174 5.14 -12.84 -12.31
N VAL A 175 4.62 -13.18 -13.48
CA VAL A 175 3.32 -13.83 -13.61
C VAL A 175 3.53 -15.34 -13.55
N THR A 176 2.90 -16.01 -12.59
CA THR A 176 3.07 -17.46 -12.39
C THR A 176 2.10 -18.28 -13.24
N ASN A 177 0.94 -17.72 -13.62
CA ASN A 177 -0.02 -18.37 -14.49
C ASN A 177 -0.71 -17.37 -15.42
N ASN A 178 -0.32 -17.37 -16.70
CA ASN A 178 -0.88 -16.48 -17.73
C ASN A 178 -2.32 -16.87 -18.16
N ALA A 179 -2.78 -18.09 -17.84
CA ALA A 179 -4.11 -18.58 -18.20
C ALA A 179 -5.16 -18.29 -17.11
N ASP A 180 -4.74 -17.81 -15.93
CA ASP A 180 -5.63 -17.51 -14.81
C ASP A 180 -6.27 -16.11 -15.01
N PRO A 181 -7.61 -15.99 -15.04
CA PRO A 181 -8.27 -14.69 -15.12
C PRO A 181 -7.97 -13.79 -13.91
N LEU A 182 -7.58 -14.35 -12.76
CA LEU A 182 -7.17 -13.62 -11.57
C LEU A 182 -5.70 -13.19 -11.59
N LYS A 183 -4.94 -13.57 -12.63
CA LYS A 183 -3.49 -13.33 -12.82
C LYS A 183 -2.69 -13.50 -11.52
N GLN A 184 -2.25 -14.73 -11.26
CA GLN A 184 -1.39 -14.96 -10.10
C GLN A 184 -0.02 -14.29 -10.31
N LEU A 185 0.32 -13.40 -9.39
CA LEU A 185 1.61 -12.74 -9.34
C LEU A 185 2.51 -13.41 -8.31
N ASN A 186 3.80 -13.20 -8.51
CA ASN A 186 4.86 -13.51 -7.57
C ASN A 186 5.67 -12.21 -7.39
N LEU A 187 5.33 -11.44 -6.34
CA LEU A 187 5.96 -10.17 -6.02
C LEU A 187 7.26 -10.42 -5.24
N GLN A 188 8.37 -9.90 -5.75
CA GLN A 188 9.72 -10.31 -5.35
C GLN A 188 10.54 -9.19 -4.73
N TYR A 189 10.43 -7.97 -5.29
CA TYR A 189 11.34 -6.87 -4.95
C TYR A 189 10.61 -5.54 -4.86
N ILE A 190 11.12 -4.65 -4.02
CA ILE A 190 10.76 -3.24 -3.99
C ILE A 190 11.99 -2.45 -4.43
N TYR A 191 11.86 -1.71 -5.52
CA TYR A 191 12.87 -0.77 -5.98
C TYR A 191 12.49 0.64 -5.52
N CYS A 192 13.42 1.31 -4.87
CA CYS A 192 13.30 2.66 -4.36
C CYS A 192 14.42 3.51 -4.97
N GLY A 193 14.05 4.64 -5.57
CA GLY A 193 14.95 5.58 -6.23
C GLY A 193 14.78 6.97 -5.67
#